data_AF-A0A434ZH64-F1
#
_entry.id   AF-A0A434ZH64-F1
#
_cell.length_a   1.000
_cell.length_b   1.000
_cell.length_c   1.000
_cell.angle_alpha   90.00
_cell.angle_beta   90.00
_cell.angle_gamma   90.00
#
_symmetry.space_group_name_H-M   'P 1'
#
loop_
_entity.id
_entity.type
_entity.pdbx_description
1 polymer ?
#
loop_
_entity_poly.entity_id
_entity_poly.type
_entity_poly.pdbx_seq_one_letter_code
_entity_poly.pdbx_strand_id
1 'polypeptide(L)'
;MELDSLIGVGVYTPAEAGRLLHIRPAKIARWLRGHNIKDQKYASLWSPEVDLGDERVFLGFRDLMEVRVADAFIRAGVSAMRVRAAIHLARDIIGQDRPLSTNRFRTDGREIFVTVIETGEDGEERERLLNLFRRQYEFKGIIEPILKTVDFGDDGNPLLWWPGGRRLNVVVDPSRSFGQPIDAASSVPTAILAAAARQEGIIGAARAYLVPEASVRRSIEFETSMGHGIAA
;
A
#
# COMPACT_ATOMS: atom_id res chain seq x y z
N MET A 1 -2.29 -22.29 -3.61
CA MET A 1 -3.40 -21.40 -4.00
C MET A 1 -3.90 -21.84 -5.37
N GLU A 2 -5.20 -22.03 -5.58
CA GLU A 2 -5.74 -22.35 -6.92
C GLU A 2 -5.81 -21.07 -7.77
N LEU A 3 -5.55 -21.14 -9.09
CA LEU A 3 -5.48 -19.93 -9.93
C LEU A 3 -6.79 -19.12 -9.94
N ASP A 4 -7.94 -19.77 -9.82
CA ASP A 4 -9.25 -19.10 -9.79
C ASP A 4 -9.41 -18.19 -8.56
N SER A 5 -8.63 -18.41 -7.49
CA SER A 5 -8.66 -17.56 -6.29
C SER A 5 -7.88 -16.26 -6.43
N LEU A 6 -7.24 -16.00 -7.59
CA LEU A 6 -6.50 -14.76 -7.86
C LEU A 6 -7.35 -13.67 -8.52
N ILE A 7 -8.54 -14.02 -9.02
CA ILE A 7 -9.45 -13.04 -9.61
C ILE A 7 -9.89 -12.06 -8.52
N GLY A 8 -9.72 -10.76 -8.78
CA GLY A 8 -10.13 -9.72 -7.84
C GLY A 8 -9.18 -9.45 -6.67
N VAL A 9 -8.01 -10.11 -6.63
CA VAL A 9 -6.98 -9.86 -5.59
C VAL A 9 -6.07 -8.69 -5.98
N GLY A 10 -5.86 -8.49 -7.29
CA GLY A 10 -4.81 -7.63 -7.82
C GLY A 10 -3.42 -8.23 -7.55
N VAL A 11 -2.51 -8.21 -8.52
CA VAL A 11 -1.20 -8.86 -8.38
C VAL A 11 -0.10 -7.89 -8.75
N TYR A 12 0.81 -7.65 -7.82
CA TYR A 12 1.90 -6.71 -8.01
C TYR A 12 3.25 -7.36 -7.68
N THR A 13 4.24 -7.08 -8.51
CA THR A 13 5.64 -7.30 -8.16
C THR A 13 6.12 -6.23 -7.16
N PRO A 14 7.20 -6.48 -6.41
CA PRO A 14 7.84 -5.46 -5.58
C PRO A 14 8.27 -4.22 -6.38
N ALA A 15 8.57 -4.38 -7.68
CA ALA A 15 8.89 -3.27 -8.57
C ALA A 15 7.67 -2.39 -8.83
N GLU A 16 6.53 -2.98 -9.19
CA GLU A 16 5.28 -2.24 -9.40
C GLU A 16 4.78 -1.58 -8.12
N ALA A 17 4.77 -2.33 -7.01
CA ALA A 17 4.44 -1.79 -5.70
C ALA A 17 5.39 -0.63 -5.34
N GLY A 18 6.69 -0.77 -5.60
CA GLY A 18 7.66 0.29 -5.33
C GLY A 18 7.41 1.57 -6.10
N ARG A 19 7.00 1.47 -7.37
CA ARG A 19 6.60 2.63 -8.20
C ARG A 19 5.35 3.31 -7.66
N LEU A 20 4.33 2.53 -7.32
CA LEU A 20 3.06 3.05 -6.80
C LEU A 20 3.19 3.69 -5.42
N LEU A 21 4.01 3.11 -4.55
CA LEU A 21 4.13 3.52 -3.16
C LEU A 21 5.30 4.48 -2.91
N HIS A 22 6.16 4.72 -3.89
CA HIS A 22 7.42 5.44 -3.74
C HIS A 22 8.33 4.83 -2.65
N ILE A 23 8.42 3.50 -2.66
CA ILE A 23 9.25 2.71 -1.74
C ILE A 23 10.20 1.86 -2.58
N ARG A 24 11.48 1.77 -2.16
CA ARG A 24 12.45 0.94 -2.87
C ARG A 24 11.97 -0.52 -2.93
N PRO A 25 11.94 -1.16 -4.12
CA PRO A 25 11.46 -2.54 -4.28
C PRO A 25 12.13 -3.55 -3.35
N ALA A 26 13.45 -3.39 -3.12
CA ALA A 26 14.21 -4.24 -2.20
C ALA A 26 13.71 -4.14 -0.75
N LYS A 27 13.25 -2.96 -0.31
CA LYS A 27 12.68 -2.76 1.04
C LYS A 27 11.37 -3.53 1.18
N ILE A 28 10.50 -3.47 0.17
CA ILE A 28 9.23 -4.20 0.12
C ILE A 28 9.49 -5.72 0.13
N ALA A 29 10.35 -6.20 -0.78
CA ALA A 29 10.68 -7.62 -0.86
C ALA A 29 11.23 -8.17 0.47
N ARG A 30 12.06 -7.37 1.14
CA ARG A 30 12.63 -7.69 2.46
C ARG A 30 11.58 -7.80 3.57
N TRP A 31 10.55 -6.95 3.54
CA TRP A 31 9.44 -7.04 4.50
C TRP A 31 8.58 -8.27 4.28
N LEU A 32 8.42 -8.72 3.03
CA LEU A 32 7.53 -9.83 2.70
C LEU A 32 8.22 -11.21 2.78
N ARG A 33 9.52 -11.28 2.44
CA ARG A 33 10.29 -12.53 2.50
C ARG A 33 11.11 -12.68 3.79
N GLY A 34 11.36 -11.59 4.50
CA GLY A 34 12.42 -11.54 5.50
C GLY A 34 13.80 -11.42 4.84
N HIS A 35 14.85 -11.42 5.65
CA HIS A 35 16.24 -11.34 5.18
C HIS A 35 17.23 -11.70 6.29
N ASN A 36 18.49 -11.86 5.90
CA ASN A 36 19.60 -12.02 6.83
C ASN A 36 20.50 -10.78 6.78
N ILE A 37 20.99 -10.34 7.94
CA ILE A 37 22.09 -9.38 8.04
C ILE A 37 23.15 -10.05 8.90
N LYS A 38 24.34 -10.29 8.32
CA LYS A 38 25.37 -11.14 8.95
C LYS A 38 24.75 -12.49 9.34
N ASP A 39 24.95 -12.93 10.58
CA ASP A 39 24.41 -14.19 11.11
C ASP A 39 23.01 -14.05 11.74
N GLN A 40 22.39 -12.87 11.66
CA GLN A 40 21.06 -12.63 12.21
C GLN A 40 19.98 -12.73 11.13
N LYS A 41 19.03 -13.64 11.34
CA LYS A 41 17.83 -13.80 10.50
C LYS A 41 16.70 -12.91 11.00
N TYR A 42 16.15 -12.10 10.10
CA TYR A 42 14.97 -11.27 10.33
C TYR A 42 13.79 -11.87 9.57
N ALA A 43 12.74 -12.23 10.31
CA ALA A 43 11.49 -12.72 9.73
C ALA A 43 10.80 -11.65 8.89
N SER A 44 9.90 -12.08 7.99
CA SER A 44 8.98 -11.17 7.31
C SER A 44 8.06 -10.48 8.31
N LEU A 45 7.58 -9.29 7.93
CA LEU A 45 6.56 -8.57 8.67
C LEU A 45 5.22 -9.31 8.63
N TRP A 46 4.89 -9.91 7.48
CA TRP A 46 3.74 -10.81 7.30
C TRP A 46 3.95 -11.79 6.14
N SER A 47 3.08 -12.78 6.05
CA SER A 47 2.97 -13.68 4.89
C SER A 47 2.16 -13.00 3.77
N PRO A 48 2.68 -12.92 2.53
CA PRO A 48 1.96 -12.35 1.40
C PRO A 48 0.61 -13.01 1.11
N GLU A 49 -0.32 -12.26 0.52
CA GLU A 49 -1.64 -12.73 0.06
C GLU A 49 -1.51 -13.60 -1.18
N VAL A 50 -0.53 -13.31 -2.02
CA VAL A 50 -0.27 -14.04 -3.25
C VAL A 50 0.97 -14.92 -3.07
N ASP A 51 0.75 -16.23 -3.04
CA ASP A 51 1.80 -17.25 -3.05
C ASP A 51 1.61 -18.23 -4.22
N LEU A 52 2.44 -18.07 -5.25
CA LEU A 52 2.39 -18.89 -6.47
C LEU A 52 3.22 -20.18 -6.36
N GLY A 53 3.75 -20.50 -5.18
CA GLY A 53 4.55 -21.71 -4.95
C GLY A 53 5.94 -21.66 -5.60
N ASP A 54 6.40 -20.48 -6.00
CA ASP A 54 7.77 -20.25 -6.46
C ASP A 54 8.52 -19.33 -5.49
N GLU A 55 9.82 -19.12 -5.72
CA GLU A 55 10.63 -18.29 -4.82
C GLU A 55 10.32 -16.78 -4.97
N ARG A 56 9.50 -16.34 -5.93
CA ARG A 56 9.25 -14.93 -6.18
C ARG A 56 8.28 -14.36 -5.14
N VAL A 57 8.39 -13.06 -4.93
CA VAL A 57 7.50 -12.33 -4.02
C VAL A 57 6.48 -11.61 -4.88
N PHE A 58 5.21 -11.84 -4.59
CA PHE A 58 4.09 -11.11 -5.15
C PHE A 58 3.29 -10.49 -4.00
N LEU A 59 2.59 -9.39 -4.31
CA LEU A 59 1.70 -8.70 -3.40
C LEU A 59 0.27 -8.82 -3.92
N GLY A 60 -0.67 -9.07 -3.01
CA GLY A 60 -2.06 -8.74 -3.23
C GLY A 60 -2.33 -7.25 -3.02
N PHE A 61 -3.52 -6.77 -3.36
CA PHE A 61 -3.90 -5.39 -3.08
C PHE A 61 -3.93 -5.07 -1.59
N ARG A 62 -4.32 -6.02 -0.74
CA ARG A 62 -4.31 -5.83 0.72
C ARG A 62 -2.87 -5.74 1.23
N ASP A 63 -1.94 -6.53 0.69
CA ASP A 63 -0.52 -6.37 1.01
C ASP A 63 -0.01 -4.99 0.57
N LEU A 64 -0.38 -4.51 -0.61
CA LEU A 64 0.00 -3.16 -1.09
C LEU A 64 -0.45 -2.08 -0.10
N MET A 65 -1.68 -2.18 0.43
CA MET A 65 -2.18 -1.24 1.44
C MET A 65 -1.47 -1.43 2.79
N GLU A 66 -1.19 -2.66 3.18
CA GLU A 66 -0.44 -2.99 4.41
C GLU A 66 0.97 -2.38 4.39
N VAL A 67 1.65 -2.45 3.24
CA VAL A 67 2.96 -1.81 3.02
C VAL A 67 2.90 -0.30 3.23
N ARG A 68 1.84 0.38 2.75
CA ARG A 68 1.69 1.84 2.91
C ARG A 68 1.65 2.22 4.39
N VAL A 69 0.88 1.48 5.18
CA VAL A 69 0.72 1.76 6.60
C VAL A 69 2.02 1.41 7.36
N ALA A 70 2.60 0.24 7.08
CA ALA A 70 3.87 -0.18 7.68
C ALA A 70 5.01 0.82 7.39
N ASP A 71 5.14 1.30 6.15
CA ASP A 71 6.17 2.28 5.78
C ASP A 71 6.00 3.60 6.52
N ALA A 72 4.78 4.08 6.71
CA ALA A 72 4.52 5.31 7.44
C ALA A 72 4.94 5.22 8.91
N PHE A 73 4.63 4.13 9.60
CA PHE A 73 5.11 3.91 10.97
C PHE A 73 6.63 3.78 11.05
N ILE A 74 7.24 3.09 10.08
CA ILE A 74 8.71 2.95 10.04
C ILE A 74 9.38 4.30 9.81
N ARG A 75 8.81 5.16 8.95
CA ARG A 75 9.29 6.54 8.77
C ARG A 75 9.05 7.42 10.00
N ALA A 76 8.01 7.14 10.79
CA ALA A 76 7.76 7.79 12.07
C ALA A 76 8.70 7.32 13.20
N GLY A 77 9.61 6.37 12.91
CA GLY A 77 10.63 5.89 13.85
C GLY A 77 10.28 4.57 14.53
N VAL A 78 9.20 3.90 14.16
CA VAL A 78 8.88 2.57 14.70
C VAL A 78 9.78 1.53 14.03
N SER A 79 10.47 0.73 14.83
CA SER A 79 11.30 -0.36 14.28
C SER A 79 10.44 -1.41 13.54
N ALA A 80 11.01 -2.03 12.50
CA ALA A 80 10.33 -3.08 11.75
C ALA A 80 9.88 -4.27 12.64
N MET A 81 10.64 -4.55 13.71
CA MET A 81 10.29 -5.57 14.69
C MET A 81 9.04 -5.19 15.49
N ARG A 82 8.92 -3.93 15.93
CA ARG A 82 7.70 -3.43 16.61
C ARG A 82 6.51 -3.39 15.66
N VAL A 83 6.70 -3.01 14.39
CA VAL A 83 5.63 -3.11 13.38
C VAL A 83 5.17 -4.55 13.20
N ARG A 84 6.09 -5.52 13.12
CA ARG A 84 5.73 -6.95 13.05
C ARG A 84 4.93 -7.40 14.27
N ALA A 85 5.35 -7.02 15.47
CA ALA A 85 4.62 -7.33 16.70
C ALA A 85 3.21 -6.71 16.71
N ALA A 86 3.09 -5.46 16.25
CA ALA A 86 1.80 -4.78 16.10
C ALA A 86 0.89 -5.48 15.08
N ILE A 87 1.43 -5.98 13.97
CA ILE A 87 0.65 -6.78 12.99
C ILE A 87 0.11 -8.05 13.63
N HIS A 88 0.92 -8.78 14.41
CA HIS A 88 0.48 -9.98 15.10
C HIS A 88 -0.65 -9.68 16.10
N LEU A 89 -0.44 -8.69 16.98
CA LEU A 89 -1.46 -8.29 17.94
C LEU A 89 -2.74 -7.78 17.24
N ALA A 90 -2.58 -7.02 16.15
CA ALA A 90 -3.71 -6.51 15.38
C ALA A 90 -4.50 -7.64 14.72
N ARG A 91 -3.86 -8.71 14.25
CA ARG A 91 -4.56 -9.89 13.71
C ARG A 91 -5.47 -10.52 14.75
N ASP A 92 -4.96 -10.68 15.97
CA ASP A 92 -5.71 -11.31 17.06
C ASP A 92 -6.93 -10.46 17.48
N ILE A 93 -6.79 -9.13 17.47
CA ILE A 93 -7.86 -8.19 17.89
C ILE A 93 -8.87 -7.92 16.77
N ILE A 94 -8.39 -7.71 15.55
CA ILE A 94 -9.20 -7.29 14.39
C ILE A 94 -9.79 -8.49 13.66
N GLY A 95 -9.13 -9.65 13.71
CA GLY A 95 -9.56 -10.87 13.03
C GLY A 95 -9.33 -10.85 11.52
N GLN A 96 -8.36 -10.06 11.04
CA GLN A 96 -8.05 -9.90 9.62
C GLN A 96 -6.57 -10.17 9.37
N ASP A 97 -6.24 -10.91 8.30
CA ASP A 97 -4.86 -11.29 7.98
C ASP A 97 -3.94 -10.10 7.65
N ARG A 98 -4.50 -9.02 7.07
CA ARG A 98 -3.81 -7.76 6.76
C ARG A 98 -4.46 -6.64 7.56
N PRO A 99 -4.21 -6.58 8.88
CA PRO A 99 -5.02 -5.74 9.75
C PRO A 99 -4.68 -4.25 9.62
N LEU A 100 -3.43 -3.86 9.32
CA LEU A 100 -3.02 -2.44 9.33
C LEU A 100 -3.78 -1.60 8.30
N SER A 101 -4.16 -2.24 7.20
CA SER A 101 -4.88 -1.62 6.09
C SER A 101 -6.40 -1.61 6.23
N THR A 102 -6.96 -2.06 7.37
CA THR A 102 -8.41 -2.10 7.59
C THR A 102 -8.98 -0.79 8.14
N ASN A 103 -10.28 -0.55 7.92
CA ASN A 103 -10.96 0.59 8.53
C ASN A 103 -10.95 0.50 10.07
N ARG A 104 -11.01 -0.71 10.63
CA ARG A 104 -10.94 -0.93 12.08
C ARG A 104 -9.58 -0.56 12.67
N PHE A 105 -8.50 -0.71 11.90
CA PHE A 105 -7.18 -0.26 12.34
C PHE A 105 -7.11 1.26 12.54
N ARG A 106 -7.91 2.03 11.78
CA ARG A 106 -8.02 3.48 11.96
C ARG A 106 -8.51 3.87 13.36
N THR A 107 -9.36 3.06 13.96
CA THR A 107 -9.92 3.31 15.31
C THR A 107 -9.07 2.66 16.39
N ASP A 108 -8.70 1.39 16.19
CA ASP A 108 -8.15 0.54 17.24
C ASP A 108 -6.60 0.49 17.21
N GLY A 109 -5.99 0.89 16.09
CA GLY A 109 -4.56 0.74 15.82
C GLY A 109 -3.66 1.49 16.80
N ARG A 110 -4.14 2.59 17.39
CA ARG A 110 -3.37 3.34 18.40
C ARG A 110 -3.11 2.47 19.63
N GLU A 111 -4.17 1.85 20.15
CA GLU A 111 -4.08 1.04 21.36
C GLU A 111 -3.16 -0.15 21.13
N ILE A 112 -3.30 -0.81 19.96
CA ILE A 112 -2.41 -1.89 19.53
C ILE A 112 -0.94 -1.47 19.57
N PHE A 113 -0.61 -0.32 18.98
CA PHE A 113 0.77 0.17 18.96
C PHE A 113 1.28 0.54 20.36
N VAL A 114 0.45 1.18 21.19
CA VAL A 114 0.79 1.48 22.58
C VAL A 114 1.10 0.20 23.34
N THR A 115 0.24 -0.82 23.29
CA THR A 115 0.47 -2.11 23.95
C THR A 115 1.79 -2.74 23.51
N VAL A 116 2.07 -2.79 22.21
CA VAL A 116 3.32 -3.37 21.69
C VAL A 116 4.56 -2.62 22.20
N ILE A 117 4.49 -1.29 22.26
CA ILE A 117 5.62 -0.48 22.76
C ILE A 117 5.78 -0.64 24.28
N GLU A 118 4.68 -0.74 25.04
CA GLU A 118 4.72 -0.92 26.48
C GLU A 118 5.31 -2.27 26.89
N THR A 119 5.06 -3.33 26.12
CA THR A 119 5.60 -4.69 26.34
C THR A 119 7.02 -4.93 25.81
N GLY A 120 7.60 -3.97 25.09
CA GLY A 120 8.95 -4.08 24.53
C GLY A 120 10.07 -3.73 25.51
N GLU A 121 11.32 -3.90 25.08
CA GLU A 121 12.51 -3.53 25.86
C GLU A 121 12.55 -2.03 26.19
N ASP A 122 13.00 -1.72 27.42
CA ASP A 122 13.07 -0.37 27.97
C ASP A 122 14.18 0.50 27.36
N GLY A 123 13.93 1.80 27.24
CA GLY A 123 14.92 2.79 26.77
C GLY A 123 14.31 4.11 26.31
N GLU A 124 15.16 5.09 25.99
CA GLU A 124 14.73 6.43 25.52
C GLU A 124 13.86 6.38 24.25
N GLU A 125 14.10 5.41 23.37
CA GLU A 125 13.28 5.19 22.18
C GLU A 125 11.84 4.80 22.54
N ARG A 126 11.66 3.96 23.57
CA ARG A 126 10.34 3.54 24.07
C ARG A 126 9.56 4.74 24.59
N GLU A 127 10.19 5.54 25.46
CA GLU A 127 9.62 6.79 25.98
C GLU A 127 9.19 7.75 24.86
N ARG A 128 10.05 7.94 23.85
CA ARG A 128 9.73 8.79 22.69
C ARG A 128 8.52 8.26 21.91
N LEU A 129 8.47 6.95 21.63
CA LEU A 129 7.37 6.34 20.89
C LEU A 129 6.06 6.34 21.70
N LEU A 130 6.11 6.10 23.01
CA LEU A 130 4.94 6.21 23.88
C LEU A 130 4.41 7.64 23.89
N ASN A 131 5.29 8.64 23.98
CA ASN A 131 4.88 10.05 23.91
C ASN A 131 4.23 10.37 22.56
N LEU A 132 4.78 9.87 21.45
CA LEU A 132 4.22 10.01 20.10
C LEU A 132 2.82 9.40 20.01
N PHE A 133 2.63 8.17 20.48
CA PHE A 133 1.39 7.42 20.27
C PHE A 133 0.31 7.64 21.33
N ARG A 134 0.68 8.11 22.53
CA ARG A 134 -0.31 8.60 23.52
C ARG A 134 -1.00 9.88 23.05
N ARG A 135 -0.34 10.67 22.20
CA ARG A 135 -0.95 11.85 21.58
C ARG A 135 -1.81 11.42 20.39
N GLN A 136 -3.12 11.30 20.63
CA GLN A 136 -4.09 10.88 19.61
C GLN A 136 -3.99 11.66 18.28
N TYR A 137 -3.65 12.94 18.33
CA TYR A 137 -3.47 13.76 17.13
C TYR A 137 -2.27 13.30 16.28
N GLU A 138 -1.17 12.88 16.91
CA GLU A 138 0.04 12.45 16.20
C GLU A 138 -0.17 11.09 15.53
N PHE A 139 -0.82 10.12 16.19
CA PHE A 139 -1.21 8.85 15.57
C PHE A 139 -2.17 9.07 14.39
N LYS A 140 -3.23 9.87 14.57
CA LYS A 140 -4.15 10.21 13.48
C LYS A 140 -3.43 10.91 12.32
N GLY A 141 -2.45 11.76 12.62
CA GLY A 141 -1.62 12.42 11.61
C GLY A 141 -0.83 11.46 10.73
N ILE A 142 -0.47 10.26 11.23
CA ILE A 142 0.23 9.22 10.46
C ILE A 142 -0.77 8.43 9.59
N ILE A 143 -1.90 8.01 10.17
CA ILE A 143 -2.83 7.08 9.51
C ILE A 143 -3.81 7.77 8.56
N GLU A 144 -4.37 8.91 8.95
CA GLU A 144 -5.45 9.56 8.20
C GLU A 144 -5.04 9.93 6.76
N PRO A 145 -3.83 10.46 6.48
CA PRO A 145 -3.40 10.74 5.12
C PRO A 145 -3.38 9.50 4.20
N ILE A 146 -3.17 8.32 4.79
CA ILE A 146 -3.05 7.05 4.06
C ILE A 146 -4.42 6.46 3.78
N LEU A 147 -5.27 6.38 4.80
CA LEU A 147 -6.57 5.69 4.73
C LEU A 147 -7.69 6.56 4.16
N LYS A 148 -7.58 7.90 4.20
CA LYS A 148 -8.60 8.80 3.61
C LYS A 148 -8.76 8.64 2.09
N THR A 149 -7.74 8.09 1.42
CA THR A 149 -7.75 7.81 -0.02
C THR A 149 -8.14 6.38 -0.34
N VAL A 150 -8.61 5.62 0.64
CA VAL A 150 -9.03 4.23 0.49
C VAL A 150 -10.54 4.14 0.68
N ASP A 151 -11.23 3.45 -0.22
CA ASP A 151 -12.61 3.02 -0.01
C ASP A 151 -12.59 1.64 0.64
N PHE A 152 -13.47 1.43 1.61
CA PHE A 152 -13.55 0.20 2.39
C PHE A 152 -14.87 -0.51 2.11
N GLY A 153 -14.84 -1.84 2.15
CA GLY A 153 -16.03 -2.67 2.11
C GLY A 153 -16.74 -2.74 3.46
N ASP A 154 -17.90 -3.37 3.46
CA ASP A 154 -18.70 -3.60 4.67
C ASP A 154 -17.96 -4.47 5.71
N ASP A 155 -17.05 -5.32 5.24
CA ASP A 155 -16.15 -6.15 6.07
C ASP A 155 -14.96 -5.37 6.65
N GLY A 156 -14.81 -4.09 6.30
CA GLY A 156 -13.75 -3.21 6.72
C GLY A 156 -12.41 -3.41 5.98
N ASN A 157 -12.35 -4.29 4.98
CA ASN A 157 -11.17 -4.46 4.14
C ASN A 157 -11.11 -3.35 3.05
N PRO A 158 -9.90 -3.00 2.58
CA PRO A 158 -9.75 -2.02 1.51
C PRO A 158 -10.28 -2.59 0.19
N LEU A 159 -11.11 -1.81 -0.52
CA LEU A 159 -11.68 -2.15 -1.82
C LEU A 159 -11.02 -1.36 -2.96
N LEU A 160 -10.91 -0.04 -2.82
CA LEU A 160 -10.35 0.84 -3.83
C LEU A 160 -9.32 1.76 -3.21
N TRP A 161 -8.33 2.16 -3.99
CA TRP A 161 -7.36 3.16 -3.58
C TRP A 161 -7.22 4.26 -4.63
N TRP A 162 -7.25 5.51 -4.18
CA TRP A 162 -7.09 6.71 -5.01
C TRP A 162 -5.67 7.29 -4.83
N PRO A 163 -4.65 6.78 -5.55
CA PRO A 163 -3.24 7.08 -5.28
C PRO A 163 -2.89 8.57 -5.40
N GLY A 164 -3.48 9.29 -6.36
CA GLY A 164 -3.34 10.75 -6.51
C GLY A 164 -4.44 11.57 -5.83
N GLY A 165 -5.24 10.93 -4.97
CA GLY A 165 -6.46 11.50 -4.41
C GLY A 165 -7.61 11.56 -5.43
N ARG A 166 -8.83 11.75 -4.92
CA ARG A 166 -10.06 11.67 -5.73
C ARG A 166 -10.13 12.69 -6.87
N ARG A 167 -9.49 13.86 -6.71
CA ARG A 167 -9.45 14.91 -7.75
C ARG A 167 -8.76 14.43 -9.04
N LEU A 168 -7.75 13.57 -8.92
CA LEU A 168 -7.01 13.05 -10.07
C LEU A 168 -7.83 12.00 -10.84
N ASN A 169 -8.90 11.44 -10.26
CA ASN A 169 -9.76 10.43 -10.86
C ASN A 169 -9.03 9.17 -11.37
N VAL A 170 -7.89 8.87 -10.75
CA VAL A 170 -7.15 7.62 -10.96
C VAL A 170 -7.39 6.74 -9.76
N VAL A 171 -7.76 5.49 -10.02
CA VAL A 171 -8.06 4.49 -8.99
C VAL A 171 -7.25 3.23 -9.24
N VAL A 172 -6.87 2.56 -8.17
CA VAL A 172 -6.38 1.19 -8.14
C VAL A 172 -7.51 0.34 -7.59
N ASP A 173 -7.96 -0.60 -8.42
CA ASP A 173 -9.08 -1.48 -8.16
C ASP A 173 -8.65 -2.92 -8.47
N PRO A 174 -8.50 -3.80 -7.47
CA PRO A 174 -8.00 -5.15 -7.70
C PRO A 174 -8.93 -6.02 -8.58
N SER A 175 -10.20 -5.64 -8.71
CA SER A 175 -11.18 -6.31 -9.57
C SER A 175 -11.12 -5.88 -11.03
N ARG A 176 -10.39 -4.80 -11.35
CA ARG A 176 -10.25 -4.27 -12.71
C ARG A 176 -8.80 -4.17 -13.12
N SER A 177 -8.49 -4.53 -14.37
CA SER A 177 -7.14 -4.41 -14.94
C SER A 177 -6.05 -4.99 -14.03
N PHE A 178 -6.37 -6.08 -13.31
CA PHE A 178 -5.50 -6.75 -12.34
C PHE A 178 -4.91 -5.83 -11.26
N GLY A 179 -5.59 -4.73 -10.91
CA GLY A 179 -5.09 -3.77 -9.93
C GLY A 179 -4.15 -2.71 -10.51
N GLN A 180 -3.98 -2.62 -11.83
CA GLN A 180 -3.27 -1.50 -12.40
C GLN A 180 -3.99 -0.17 -12.12
N PRO A 181 -3.27 0.96 -12.00
CA PRO A 181 -3.91 2.26 -11.96
C PRO A 181 -4.68 2.52 -13.25
N ILE A 182 -5.94 2.91 -13.10
CA ILE A 182 -6.87 3.14 -14.21
C ILE A 182 -7.52 4.51 -14.07
N ASP A 183 -7.93 5.11 -15.19
CA ASP A 183 -8.93 6.17 -15.16
C ASP A 183 -10.24 5.56 -14.62
N ALA A 184 -10.78 6.15 -13.54
CA ALA A 184 -11.86 5.52 -12.79
C ALA A 184 -13.15 5.34 -13.61
N ALA A 185 -13.39 6.23 -14.58
CA ALA A 185 -14.61 6.24 -15.39
C ALA A 185 -14.55 5.21 -16.54
N SER A 186 -13.42 5.14 -17.24
CA SER A 186 -13.26 4.28 -18.42
C SER A 186 -12.64 2.92 -18.12
N SER A 187 -12.02 2.75 -16.95
CA SER A 187 -11.20 1.58 -16.60
C SER A 187 -9.98 1.35 -17.49
N VAL A 188 -9.63 2.29 -18.35
CA VAL A 188 -8.43 2.21 -19.19
C VAL A 188 -7.19 2.48 -18.31
N PRO A 189 -6.15 1.62 -18.38
CA PRO A 189 -4.93 1.84 -17.60
C PRO A 189 -4.26 3.19 -17.92
N THR A 190 -3.79 3.88 -16.89
CA THR A 190 -3.14 5.20 -17.03
C THR A 190 -1.90 5.13 -17.91
N ALA A 191 -1.12 4.05 -17.78
CA ALA A 191 0.06 3.80 -18.59
C ALA A 191 -0.27 3.70 -20.10
N ILE A 192 -1.44 3.14 -20.44
CA ILE A 192 -1.90 3.01 -21.82
C ILE A 192 -2.32 4.37 -22.38
N LEU A 193 -3.12 5.14 -21.63
CA LEU A 193 -3.52 6.49 -22.05
C LEU A 193 -2.31 7.43 -22.20
N ALA A 194 -1.36 7.37 -21.27
CA ALA A 194 -0.13 8.15 -21.33
C ALA A 194 0.76 7.73 -22.52
N ALA A 195 0.87 6.42 -22.80
CA ALA A 195 1.63 5.93 -23.94
C ALA A 195 0.98 6.34 -25.27
N ALA A 196 -0.34 6.21 -25.41
CA ALA A 196 -1.07 6.63 -26.60
C ALA A 196 -0.90 8.14 -26.84
N ALA A 197 -0.98 8.96 -25.79
CA ALA A 197 -0.81 10.39 -25.91
C ALA A 197 0.61 10.80 -26.37
N ARG A 198 1.64 10.01 -26.06
CA ARG A 198 3.01 10.25 -26.59
C ARG A 198 3.10 10.02 -28.09
N GLN A 199 2.28 9.14 -28.66
CA GLN A 199 2.31 8.81 -30.10
C GLN A 199 1.35 9.68 -30.90
N GLU A 200 0.13 9.89 -30.39
CA GLU A 200 -0.99 10.47 -31.14
C GLU A 200 -1.44 11.85 -30.60
N GLY A 201 -0.78 12.35 -29.55
CA GLY A 201 -1.22 13.52 -28.80
C GLY A 201 -2.47 13.24 -27.94
N ILE A 202 -2.83 14.21 -27.11
CA ILE A 202 -3.96 14.08 -26.16
C ILE A 202 -5.28 13.84 -26.90
N ILE A 203 -5.54 14.57 -27.98
CA ILE A 203 -6.80 14.46 -28.75
C ILE A 203 -6.88 13.12 -29.47
N GLY A 204 -5.78 12.64 -30.06
CA GLY A 204 -5.71 11.34 -30.72
C GLY A 204 -5.99 10.20 -29.75
N ALA A 205 -5.26 10.17 -28.63
CA ALA A 205 -5.46 9.17 -27.58
C ALA A 205 -6.88 9.19 -27.00
N ALA A 206 -7.46 10.37 -26.74
CA ALA A 206 -8.83 10.50 -26.26
C ALA A 206 -9.84 9.86 -27.21
N ARG A 207 -9.68 10.08 -28.53
CA ARG A 207 -10.53 9.47 -29.57
C ARG A 207 -10.31 7.97 -29.66
N ALA A 208 -9.06 7.51 -29.66
CA ALA A 208 -8.72 6.09 -29.81
C ALA A 208 -9.32 5.22 -28.69
N TYR A 209 -9.35 5.74 -27.46
CA TYR A 209 -9.86 5.02 -26.29
C TYR A 209 -11.28 5.43 -25.88
N LEU A 210 -11.95 6.29 -26.65
CA LEU A 210 -13.29 6.82 -26.35
C LEU A 210 -13.41 7.43 -24.94
N VAL A 211 -12.39 8.18 -24.52
CA VAL A 211 -12.32 8.84 -23.21
C VAL A 211 -12.27 10.36 -23.34
N PRO A 212 -12.68 11.12 -22.32
CA PRO A 212 -12.45 12.56 -22.29
C PRO A 212 -10.95 12.88 -22.31
N GLU A 213 -10.56 13.97 -22.97
CA GLU A 213 -9.16 14.44 -22.95
C GLU A 213 -8.65 14.70 -21.52
N ALA A 214 -9.54 15.04 -20.58
CA ALA A 214 -9.21 15.19 -19.18
C ALA A 214 -8.67 13.89 -18.55
N SER A 215 -9.22 12.73 -18.92
CA SER A 215 -8.74 11.41 -18.46
C SER A 215 -7.33 11.13 -18.96
N VAL A 216 -7.03 11.50 -20.21
CA VAL A 216 -5.67 11.39 -20.78
C VAL A 216 -4.70 12.31 -20.04
N ARG A 217 -5.06 13.58 -19.82
CA ARG A 217 -4.21 14.54 -19.07
C ARG A 217 -3.91 14.06 -17.65
N ARG A 218 -4.92 13.61 -16.92
CA ARG A 218 -4.77 13.06 -15.55
C ARG A 218 -3.90 11.81 -15.52
N SER A 219 -4.03 10.94 -16.53
CA SER A 219 -3.18 9.76 -16.66
C SER A 219 -1.71 10.13 -16.89
N ILE A 220 -1.45 11.13 -17.74
CA ILE A 220 -0.09 11.66 -17.93
C ILE A 220 0.46 12.26 -16.62
N GLU A 221 -0.33 13.08 -15.92
CA GLU A 221 0.04 13.66 -14.61
C GLU A 221 0.41 12.56 -13.61
N PHE A 222 -0.42 11.52 -13.51
CA PHE A 222 -0.20 10.39 -12.62
C PHE A 222 1.08 9.61 -12.95
N GLU A 223 1.24 9.16 -14.20
CA GLU A 223 2.42 8.39 -14.64
C GLU A 223 3.73 9.18 -14.46
N THR A 224 3.66 10.49 -14.72
CA THR A 224 4.81 11.39 -14.51
C THR A 224 5.17 11.49 -13.04
N SER A 225 4.19 11.57 -12.14
CA SER A 225 4.43 11.62 -10.68
C SER A 225 5.08 10.33 -10.15
N MET A 226 4.73 9.17 -10.72
CA MET A 226 5.35 7.88 -10.38
C MET A 226 6.81 7.80 -10.83
N GLY A 227 7.15 8.38 -11.99
CA GLY A 227 8.52 8.40 -12.50
C GLY A 227 9.51 9.20 -11.64
N HIS A 228 9.07 10.31 -11.04
CA HIS A 228 9.93 11.18 -10.23
C HIS A 228 10.32 10.56 -8.88
N GLY A 229 9.49 9.70 -8.28
CA GLY A 229 9.75 9.12 -6.96
C GLY A 229 10.80 8.01 -6.91
N ILE A 230 11.28 7.52 -8.06
CA ILE A 230 12.33 6.49 -8.14
C ILE A 230 13.74 7.11 -8.17
N ALA A 231 13.84 8.41 -8.50
CA ALA A 231 15.10 9.11 -8.73
C ALA A 231 15.67 9.85 -7.50
N ALA A 232 15.09 9.66 -6.31
CA ALA A 232 15.53 10.25 -5.04
C ALA A 232 15.84 9.18 -3.98
#